data_AF-A0A2T4BTY8-F1
#
_entry.id   AF-A0A2T4BTY8-F1
#
_cell.length_a   1.000
_cell.length_b   1.000
_cell.length_c   1.000
_cell.angle_alpha   90.00
_cell.angle_beta   90.00
_cell.angle_gamma   90.00
#
_symmetry.space_group_name_H-M   'P 1'
#
loop_
_entity.id
_entity.type
_entity.pdbx_description
1 polymer ?
#
loop_
_entity_poly.entity_id
_entity_poly.type
_entity_poly.pdbx_seq_one_letter_code
_entity_poly.pdbx_strand_id
1 'polypeptide(L)'
;MDEAALVDALASGQVSSVGLDVYENEPEIHPGLLANPSVLLVPHMGTWTQETQQKMEEWTIDNVRTAVKEGRLKSIVPEQKALEAIFKRDKNGSD
;
A
#
# COMPACT_ATOMS: atom_id res chain seq x y z
N MET A 1 -10.62 -5.21 7.09
CA MET A 1 -12.08 -5.06 6.99
C MET A 1 -12.61 -5.85 8.18
N ASP A 2 -13.81 -6.42 8.15
CA ASP A 2 -14.04 -7.69 8.83
C ASP A 2 -14.56 -8.65 7.76
N GLU A 3 -13.71 -9.57 7.30
CA GLU A 3 -14.04 -10.53 6.24
C GLU A 3 -15.12 -11.53 6.65
N ALA A 4 -15.18 -11.92 7.92
CA ALA A 4 -16.20 -12.83 8.41
C ALA A 4 -17.58 -12.14 8.38
N ALA A 5 -17.65 -10.90 8.86
CA ALA A 5 -18.86 -10.10 8.77
C ALA A 5 -19.31 -9.85 7.32
N LEU A 6 -18.36 -9.66 6.38
CA LEU A 6 -18.68 -9.52 4.97
C LEU A 6 -19.28 -10.81 4.38
N VAL A 7 -18.74 -11.98 4.73
CA VAL A 7 -19.29 -13.28 4.32
C VAL A 7 -20.72 -13.47 4.84
N ASP A 8 -20.97 -13.11 6.10
CA ASP A 8 -22.31 -13.18 6.68
C ASP A 8 -23.30 -12.21 5.99
N ALA A 9 -22.83 -11.01 5.63
CA ALA A 9 -23.62 -10.03 4.89
C ALA A 9 -23.94 -10.51 3.46
N LEU A 10 -23.01 -11.20 2.79
CA LEU A 10 -23.23 -11.83 1.49
C LEU A 10 -24.21 -13.02 1.60
N ALA A 11 -24.06 -13.85 2.63
CA ALA A 11 -24.92 -15.02 2.84
C ALA A 11 -26.37 -14.63 3.20
N SER A 12 -26.54 -13.56 3.99
CA SER A 12 -27.86 -13.01 4.34
C SER A 12 -28.52 -12.22 3.20
N GLY A 13 -27.78 -11.91 2.13
CA GLY A 13 -28.25 -11.07 1.03
C GLY A 13 -28.31 -9.58 1.35
N GLN A 14 -27.80 -9.15 2.51
CA GLN A 14 -27.62 -7.73 2.83
C GLN A 14 -26.65 -7.07 1.83
N VAL A 15 -25.63 -7.81 1.41
CA VAL A 15 -24.73 -7.47 0.31
C VAL A 15 -25.02 -8.43 -0.83
N SER A 16 -25.33 -7.90 -2.02
CA SER A 16 -25.65 -8.72 -3.19
C SER A 16 -24.41 -9.35 -3.84
N SER A 17 -23.30 -8.63 -3.85
CA SER A 17 -22.04 -9.01 -4.49
C SER A 17 -20.90 -8.11 -4.03
N VAL A 18 -19.66 -8.55 -4.23
CA VAL A 18 -18.46 -7.74 -3.93
C VAL A 18 -17.31 -8.06 -4.88
N GLY A 19 -16.47 -7.05 -5.15
CA GLY A 19 -15.19 -7.20 -5.82
C GLY A 19 -14.05 -6.79 -4.88
N LEU A 20 -13.08 -7.66 -4.64
CA LEU A 20 -11.98 -7.41 -3.71
C LEU A 20 -10.62 -7.59 -4.39
N ASP A 21 -9.71 -6.65 -4.11
CA ASP A 21 -8.30 -6.72 -4.51
C ASP A 21 -7.37 -6.93 -3.31
N VAL A 22 -7.82 -6.65 -2.10
CA VAL A 22 -7.04 -6.78 -0.87
C VAL A 22 -7.76 -7.62 0.17
N TYR A 23 -6.99 -8.28 1.03
CA TYR A 23 -7.45 -9.18 2.09
C TYR A 23 -6.79 -8.82 3.42
N GLU A 24 -7.36 -9.29 4.53
CA GLU A 24 -6.86 -8.98 5.87
C GLU A 24 -5.52 -9.66 6.18
N ASN A 25 -5.37 -10.92 5.79
CA ASN A 25 -4.21 -11.74 6.11
C ASN A 25 -3.55 -12.28 4.84
N GLU A 26 -3.22 -11.39 3.90
CA GLU A 26 -2.61 -11.79 2.63
C GLU A 26 -1.35 -12.68 2.81
N PRO A 27 -1.22 -13.76 2.02
CA PRO A 27 -2.03 -14.14 0.85
C PRO A 27 -3.26 -15.02 1.18
N GLU A 28 -3.58 -15.23 2.47
CA GLU A 28 -4.71 -16.05 2.89
C GLU A 28 -6.03 -15.33 2.60
N ILE A 29 -6.99 -16.08 2.05
CA ILE A 29 -8.32 -15.58 1.70
C ILE A 29 -9.36 -16.34 2.52
N HIS A 30 -10.32 -15.62 3.12
CA HIS A 30 -11.40 -16.25 3.86
C HIS A 30 -12.17 -17.27 2.98
N PRO A 31 -12.31 -18.55 3.39
CA PRO A 31 -12.92 -19.59 2.57
C PRO A 31 -14.35 -19.27 2.09
N GLY A 32 -15.11 -18.53 2.91
CA GLY A 32 -16.45 -18.07 2.54
C GLY A 32 -16.48 -17.09 1.36
N LEU A 33 -15.42 -16.31 1.13
CA LEU A 33 -15.31 -15.44 -0.04
C LEU A 33 -14.97 -16.26 -1.29
N LEU A 34 -14.07 -17.24 -1.17
CA LEU A 34 -13.69 -18.14 -2.27
C LEU A 34 -14.86 -19.00 -2.77
N ALA A 35 -15.73 -19.44 -1.86
CA ALA A 35 -16.85 -20.32 -2.19
C ALA A 35 -18.08 -19.58 -2.75
N ASN A 36 -18.13 -18.25 -2.66
CA ASN A 36 -19.33 -17.48 -2.97
C ASN A 36 -19.37 -17.03 -4.45
N PRO A 37 -20.40 -17.43 -5.22
CA PRO A 37 -20.48 -17.11 -6.66
C PRO A 37 -20.75 -15.64 -6.97
N SER A 38 -21.16 -14.83 -5.98
CA SER A 38 -21.38 -13.38 -6.12
C SER A 38 -20.13 -12.56 -5.80
N VAL A 39 -18.97 -13.20 -5.67
CA VAL A 39 -17.71 -12.56 -5.29
C VAL A 39 -16.71 -12.62 -6.45
N LEU A 40 -16.11 -11.48 -6.77
CA LEU A 40 -14.97 -11.38 -7.69
C LEU A 40 -13.71 -11.06 -6.88
N LEU A 41 -12.68 -11.89 -7.04
CA LEU A 41 -11.44 -11.77 -6.30
C LEU A 41 -10.26 -11.58 -7.26
N VAL A 42 -9.40 -10.61 -6.95
CA VAL A 42 -8.12 -10.39 -7.62
C VAL A 42 -6.98 -10.33 -6.58
N PRO A 43 -5.76 -10.81 -6.90
CA PRO A 43 -4.68 -10.95 -5.92
C PRO A 43 -3.80 -9.69 -5.82
N HIS A 44 -4.28 -8.64 -5.15
CA HIS A 44 -3.54 -7.39 -4.90
C HIS A 44 -2.88 -6.81 -6.16
N MET A 45 -3.68 -6.67 -7.21
CA MET A 45 -3.24 -6.27 -8.54
C MET A 45 -3.41 -4.77 -8.85
N GLY A 46 -3.85 -3.96 -7.87
CA GLY A 46 -4.18 -2.55 -8.08
C GLY A 46 -3.08 -1.71 -8.76
N THR A 47 -1.80 -2.06 -8.58
CA THR A 47 -0.65 -1.39 -9.21
C THR A 47 0.12 -2.26 -10.21
N TRP A 48 -0.43 -3.42 -10.59
CA TRP A 48 0.29 -4.48 -11.31
C TRP A 48 0.35 -4.27 -12.83
N THR A 49 0.67 -3.05 -13.27
CA THR A 49 1.01 -2.74 -14.66
C THR A 49 2.49 -2.41 -14.80
N GLN A 50 3.09 -2.71 -15.95
CA GLN A 50 4.51 -2.43 -16.21
C GLN A 50 4.84 -0.96 -16.00
N GLU A 51 3.99 -0.05 -16.49
CA GLU A 51 4.21 1.40 -16.40
C GLU A 51 4.10 1.91 -14.96
N THR A 52 3.20 1.34 -14.15
CA THR A 52 3.02 1.74 -12.76
C THR A 52 4.17 1.24 -11.90
N GLN A 53 4.53 -0.04 -12.05
CA GLN A 53 5.67 -0.63 -11.33
C GLN A 53 6.97 0.11 -11.65
N GLN A 54 7.25 0.37 -12.94
CA GLN A 54 8.45 1.11 -13.33
C GLN A 54 8.52 2.49 -12.65
N LYS A 55 7.41 3.25 -12.65
CA LYS A 55 7.39 4.58 -12.00
C LYS A 55 7.57 4.50 -10.49
N MET A 56 6.98 3.49 -9.83
CA MET A 56 7.15 3.27 -8.39
C MET A 56 8.59 2.89 -8.03
N GLU A 57 9.23 2.04 -8.84
CA GLU A 57 10.63 1.67 -8.71
C GLU A 57 11.55 2.89 -8.89
N GLU A 58 11.36 3.65 -9.97
CA GLU A 58 12.10 4.89 -10.24
C GLU A 58 11.96 5.87 -9.07
N TRP A 59 10.73 6.06 -8.55
CA TRP A 59 10.48 6.94 -7.41
C TRP A 59 11.21 6.49 -6.15
N THR A 60 11.18 5.18 -5.86
CA THR A 60 11.82 4.58 -4.69
C THR A 60 13.35 4.72 -4.77
N ILE A 61 13.94 4.39 -5.92
CA ILE A 61 15.38 4.51 -6.17
C ILE A 61 15.81 5.98 -6.05
N ASP A 62 15.05 6.91 -6.60
CA ASP A 62 15.33 8.34 -6.49
C ASP A 62 15.26 8.84 -5.04
N ASN A 63 14.31 8.33 -4.25
CA ASN A 63 14.20 8.69 -2.84
C ASN A 63 15.46 8.28 -2.07
N VAL A 64 15.98 7.07 -2.30
CA VAL A 64 17.26 6.59 -1.71
C VAL A 64 18.44 7.40 -2.23
N ARG A 65 18.51 7.64 -3.54
CA ARG A 65 19.60 8.40 -4.16
C ARG A 65 19.70 9.81 -3.59
N THR A 66 18.57 10.51 -3.46
CA THR A 66 18.53 11.87 -2.91
C THR A 66 18.85 11.89 -1.42
N ALA A 67 18.43 10.87 -0.66
CA ALA A 67 18.80 10.73 0.75
C ALA A 67 20.32 10.63 0.93
N VAL A 68 20.97 9.75 0.16
CA VAL A 68 22.42 9.52 0.28
C VAL A 68 23.23 10.70 -0.24
N LYS A 69 22.85 11.29 -1.38
CA LYS A 69 23.64 12.34 -2.04
C LYS A 69 23.43 13.73 -1.46
N GLU A 70 22.23 14.01 -1.00
CA GLU A 70 21.80 15.38 -0.69
C GLU A 70 21.24 15.53 0.72
N GLY A 71 21.15 14.42 1.46
CA GLY A 71 20.51 14.38 2.77
C GLY A 71 19.06 14.82 2.68
N ARG A 72 18.29 14.39 1.68
CA ARG A 72 16.84 14.71 1.62
C ARG A 72 16.04 13.57 1.02
N LEU A 73 14.84 13.36 1.53
CA LEU A 73 13.87 12.42 0.96
C LEU A 73 12.92 13.19 0.04
N LYS A 74 12.58 12.60 -1.11
CA LYS A 74 11.56 13.08 -2.06
C LYS A 74 10.14 13.00 -1.48
N SER A 75 9.83 11.92 -0.76
CA SER A 75 8.49 11.65 -0.24
C SER A 75 8.58 11.05 1.16
N ILE A 76 8.81 11.89 2.16
CA ILE A 76 8.87 11.46 3.55
C ILE A 76 7.46 11.15 4.07
N VAL A 77 7.34 10.07 4.85
CA VAL A 77 6.07 9.73 5.50
C VAL A 77 5.82 10.65 6.71
N PRO A 78 4.56 10.95 7.05
CA PRO A 78 4.22 11.86 8.15
C PRO A 78 4.91 11.55 9.48
N GLU A 79 5.03 10.27 9.83
CA GLU A 79 5.62 9.74 11.05
C GLU A 79 7.13 10.06 11.16
N GLN A 80 7.78 10.25 10.01
CA GLN A 80 9.20 10.55 9.91
C GLN A 80 9.49 12.02 9.65
N LYS A 81 8.50 12.92 9.60
CA LYS A 81 8.68 14.35 9.31
C LYS A 81 9.76 15.03 10.16
N ALA A 82 9.96 14.59 11.40
CA ALA A 82 11.01 15.12 12.27
C ALA A 82 12.43 14.95 11.68
N LEU A 83 12.65 13.95 10.81
CA LEU A 83 13.93 13.75 10.12
C LEU A 83 14.23 14.88 9.11
N GLU A 84 13.22 15.56 8.55
CA GLU A 84 13.46 16.73 7.69
C GLU A 84 14.22 17.84 8.42
N ALA A 85 14.02 17.97 9.73
CA ALA A 85 14.71 18.96 10.55
C ALA A 85 16.19 18.58 10.79
N ILE A 86 16.49 17.28 10.87
CA ILE A 86 17.87 16.77 10.99
C ILE A 86 18.64 17.08 9.71
N PHE A 87 18.07 16.76 8.57
CA PHE A 87 18.65 17.02 7.26
C PHE A 87 18.87 18.51 6.93
N LYS A 88 18.06 19.40 7.51
CA LYS A 88 18.25 20.87 7.39
C LYS A 88 19.37 21.40 8.29
N ARG A 89 19.65 20.75 9.43
CA ARG A 89 20.71 21.16 10.36
C ARG A 89 22.10 20.89 9.82
N ASP A 90 22.30 19.75 9.16
CA ASP A 90 23.61 19.38 8.58
C ASP A 90 24.09 20.33 7.48
N LYS A 91 23.18 21.08 6.84
CA LYS A 91 23.53 22.09 5.82
C LYS A 91 23.91 23.47 6.40
N ASN A 92 23.62 23.70 7.67
CA ASN A 92 23.92 24.96 8.38
C ASN A 92 25.06 24.83 9.40
N GLY A 93 25.72 23.66 9.45
CA GLY A 93 26.82 23.37 10.37
C GLY A 93 28.05 22.89 9.63
N SER A 94 28.78 23.81 9.01
CA SER A 94 30.20 23.68 8.72
C SER A 94 30.88 24.99 9.13
N ASP A 95 31.46 24.97 10.32
CA ASP A 95 32.65 25.78 10.65
C ASP A 95 33.83 25.30 9.78
#